data_AF-A0A8H8R3N4-F1
#
_entry.id   AF-A0A8H8R3N4-F1
#
_cell.length_a   1.000
_cell.length_b   1.000
_cell.length_c   1.000
_cell.angle_alpha   90.00
_cell.angle_beta   90.00
_cell.angle_gamma   90.00
#
_symmetry.space_group_name_H-M   'P 1'
#
loop_
_entity.id
_entity.type
_entity.pdbx_description
1 polymer ?
#
loop_
_entity_poly.entity_id
_entity_poly.type
_entity_poly.pdbx_seq_one_letter_code
_entity_poly.pdbx_strand_id
1 'polypeptide(L)'
;MFSFRRFRIFSLYRVAQLAFLVLAIVLISLHLGLLTTSPFGRPVPSDDLAAWNGVATESDPSLSAETPAIKDVNVTLIEVDPPVKEGGNITLIQAAPTYVKAIMTPDDTSFPRLECPVPTQGRYEYLRTPSNSTSLGKQRRYFFAVNLHDSIHILPRLLGSIVEAIRFLGPAQCALSIVEGRSDDGTLEVLEALSSVLKNAGIDYTLKSDDKDPLASPGARIARLADLRNEALEPMIKHSDQYSTNDTTVVFLNDVSLCMEDILELIHQRVYQKADMTCGMDWVNLWRDPTFYDVWVARGMNGDSFFEIPPDGSWDDAWNLFWNDQPTQDRFDNLQPFQVFACWNGGAVFNAKPLLERKIRFRDSKEGECFQGEPQIFSKEMWHLGYGKIAVVPSVNLAYSDDRAREVKKGKGDVAGLLLMGEGNDRIEWKAKPPKKVKCMHTYDTQEWRPWDEYLEARTDA
;
A
#
# COMPACT_ATOMS: atom_id res chain seq x y z
N MET A 1 9.85 -22.05 -68.03
CA MET A 1 11.05 -21.85 -67.19
C MET A 1 11.57 -20.44 -67.47
N PHE A 2 11.92 -19.65 -66.44
CA PHE A 2 12.33 -18.22 -66.46
C PHE A 2 11.24 -17.14 -66.51
N SER A 3 10.60 -16.80 -65.38
CA SER A 3 10.20 -15.40 -65.08
C SER A 3 9.71 -15.16 -63.63
N PHE A 4 10.37 -15.69 -62.60
CA PHE A 4 9.99 -15.37 -61.20
C PHE A 4 11.16 -15.06 -60.24
N ARG A 5 12.42 -15.09 -60.70
CA ARG A 5 13.61 -14.78 -59.87
C ARG A 5 14.11 -13.33 -59.95
N ARG A 6 13.68 -12.51 -60.93
CA ARG A 6 14.20 -11.14 -61.10
C ARG A 6 13.53 -10.08 -60.22
N PHE A 7 12.30 -10.29 -59.74
CA PHE A 7 11.57 -9.29 -58.97
C PHE A 7 12.00 -9.21 -57.48
N ARG A 8 12.46 -10.31 -56.88
CA ARG A 8 12.91 -10.32 -55.46
C ARG A 8 14.29 -9.67 -55.26
N ILE A 9 15.19 -9.73 -56.23
CA ILE A 9 16.56 -9.18 -56.11
C ILE A 9 16.54 -7.64 -56.20
N PHE A 10 15.65 -7.07 -57.03
CA PHE A 10 15.51 -5.62 -57.17
C PHE A 10 14.94 -4.94 -55.90
N SER A 11 14.10 -5.64 -55.15
CA SER A 11 13.51 -5.14 -53.90
C SER A 11 14.53 -5.12 -52.76
N LEU A 12 15.34 -6.18 -52.62
CA LEU A 12 16.41 -6.27 -51.62
C LEU A 12 17.49 -5.20 -51.81
N TYR A 13 17.82 -4.85 -53.07
CA TYR A 13 18.82 -3.83 -53.36
C TYR A 13 18.36 -2.41 -52.94
N ARG A 14 17.06 -2.10 -53.11
CA ARG A 14 16.50 -0.82 -52.65
C ARG A 14 16.40 -0.74 -51.13
N VAL A 15 16.08 -1.84 -50.46
CA VAL A 15 16.07 -1.92 -48.98
C VAL A 15 17.49 -1.74 -48.42
N ALA A 16 18.48 -2.37 -49.04
CA ALA A 16 19.88 -2.18 -48.65
C ALA A 16 20.35 -0.73 -48.87
N GLN A 17 20.00 -0.10 -50.00
CA GLN A 17 20.32 1.31 -50.26
C GLN A 17 19.66 2.27 -49.25
N LEU A 18 18.41 2.00 -48.84
CA LEU A 18 17.76 2.78 -47.79
C LEU A 18 18.45 2.62 -46.44
N ALA A 19 18.85 1.38 -46.08
CA ALA A 19 19.55 1.11 -44.83
C ALA A 19 20.91 1.83 -44.77
N PHE A 20 21.66 1.85 -45.87
CA PHE A 20 22.92 2.59 -45.97
C PHE A 20 22.72 4.11 -45.87
N LEU A 21 21.65 4.64 -46.46
CA LEU A 21 21.33 6.06 -46.37
C LEU A 21 20.98 6.47 -44.93
N VAL A 22 20.18 5.67 -44.24
CA VAL A 22 19.82 5.90 -42.82
C VAL A 22 21.06 5.82 -41.93
N LEU A 23 21.92 4.83 -42.13
CA LEU A 23 23.18 4.70 -41.39
C LEU A 23 24.11 5.89 -41.63
N ALA A 24 24.22 6.37 -42.88
CA ALA A 24 25.01 7.55 -43.20
C ALA A 24 24.46 8.82 -42.52
N ILE A 25 23.14 9.00 -42.48
CA ILE A 25 22.49 10.13 -41.79
C ILE A 25 22.75 10.07 -40.28
N VAL A 26 22.68 8.89 -39.66
CA VAL A 26 22.97 8.71 -38.22
C VAL A 26 24.44 9.03 -37.92
N LEU A 27 25.37 8.55 -38.75
CA LEU A 27 26.80 8.82 -38.58
C LEU A 27 27.15 10.29 -38.79
N ILE A 28 26.53 10.96 -39.75
CA ILE A 28 26.68 12.41 -39.98
C ILE A 28 26.09 13.20 -38.79
N SER A 29 24.95 12.77 -38.25
CA SER A 29 24.30 13.41 -37.10
C SER A 29 25.13 13.25 -35.81
N LEU A 30 25.81 12.11 -35.63
CA LEU A 30 26.77 11.90 -34.55
C LEU A 30 28.04 12.74 -34.73
N HIS A 31 28.55 12.87 -35.96
CA HIS A 31 29.74 13.67 -36.25
C HIS A 31 29.49 15.18 -36.11
N LEU A 32 28.27 15.64 -36.37
CA LEU A 32 27.82 17.03 -36.19
C LEU A 32 27.32 17.33 -34.76
N GLY A 33 27.34 16.36 -33.83
CA GLY A 33 26.95 16.56 -32.43
C GLY A 33 25.45 16.77 -32.20
N LEU A 34 24.59 16.39 -33.15
CA LEU A 34 23.13 16.53 -33.07
C LEU A 34 22.45 15.36 -32.31
N LEU A 35 23.19 14.29 -32.02
CA LEU A 35 22.76 13.17 -31.19
C LEU A 35 23.80 12.94 -30.09
N THR A 36 23.40 13.07 -28.83
CA THR A 36 24.25 12.74 -27.68
C THR A 36 24.06 11.26 -27.32
N THR A 37 25.13 10.48 -27.38
CA THR A 37 25.16 9.13 -26.76
C THR A 37 25.59 9.28 -25.31
N SER A 38 24.67 9.10 -24.37
CA SER A 38 25.05 8.94 -22.96
C SER A 38 25.91 7.69 -22.81
N PRO A 39 27.08 7.75 -22.16
CA PRO A 39 27.90 6.57 -21.96
C PRO A 39 27.23 5.62 -20.97
N PHE A 40 27.17 4.35 -21.33
CA PHE A 40 26.86 3.24 -20.45
C PHE A 40 27.73 3.32 -19.18
N GLY A 41 27.10 3.56 -18.03
CA GLY A 41 27.75 3.57 -16.73
C GLY A 41 28.20 2.18 -16.32
N ARG A 42 29.49 2.05 -16.00
CA ARG A 42 30.05 0.92 -15.24
C ARG A 42 29.64 1.04 -13.76
N PRO A 43 29.55 -0.07 -13.01
CA PRO A 43 29.15 -0.06 -11.61
C PRO A 43 30.19 0.67 -10.74
N VAL A 44 29.72 1.55 -9.87
CA VAL A 44 30.53 2.22 -8.84
C VAL A 44 30.51 1.35 -7.56
N PRO A 45 31.65 1.07 -6.91
CA PRO A 45 31.70 0.27 -5.69
C PRO A 45 31.11 0.99 -4.49
N SER A 46 30.63 0.19 -3.54
CA SER A 46 30.21 0.58 -2.19
C SER A 46 31.36 1.23 -1.42
N ASP A 47 31.23 2.51 -1.13
CA ASP A 47 31.69 3.22 0.08
C ASP A 47 31.61 4.73 -0.21
N ASP A 48 30.64 5.43 0.39
CA ASP A 48 30.73 6.86 0.73
C ASP A 48 29.45 7.33 1.45
N LEU A 49 29.28 6.81 2.68
CA LEU A 49 28.45 7.41 3.73
C LEU A 49 29.34 8.37 4.56
N ALA A 50 29.72 9.53 4.02
CA ALA A 50 30.32 10.62 4.82
C ALA A 50 30.55 11.91 4.01
N ALA A 51 29.51 12.62 3.60
CA ALA A 51 29.61 14.07 3.39
C ALA A 51 28.21 14.67 3.28
N TRP A 52 28.12 16.00 3.41
CA TRP A 52 26.91 16.84 3.34
C TRP A 52 26.33 17.24 4.70
N ASN A 53 27.23 17.76 5.54
CA ASN A 53 26.94 18.90 6.41
C ASN A 53 27.07 20.21 5.61
N GLY A 54 26.05 21.05 5.70
CA GLY A 54 26.12 22.49 5.44
C GLY A 54 25.84 22.92 4.00
N VAL A 55 24.72 23.62 3.79
CA VAL A 55 24.69 25.09 3.59
C VAL A 55 23.22 25.51 3.46
N ALA A 56 22.79 26.39 4.36
CA ALA A 56 21.57 27.18 4.23
C ALA A 56 21.80 28.33 3.24
N THR A 57 20.77 28.77 2.51
CA THR A 57 20.35 30.19 2.45
C THR A 57 19.17 30.43 1.50
N GLU A 58 18.26 31.25 2.02
CA GLU A 58 17.48 32.31 1.36
C GLU A 58 16.15 32.03 0.62
N SER A 59 15.16 32.73 1.17
CA SER A 59 13.75 32.92 0.83
C SER A 59 13.53 33.96 -0.27
N ASP A 60 12.40 33.87 -0.97
CA ASP A 60 11.65 35.07 -1.39
C ASP A 60 10.13 34.78 -1.48
N PRO A 61 9.23 35.68 -1.03
CA PRO A 61 7.81 35.44 -0.88
C PRO A 61 6.99 36.08 -2.01
N SER A 62 5.92 35.41 -2.46
CA SER A 62 4.62 36.02 -2.82
C SER A 62 3.81 35.08 -3.72
N LEU A 63 2.66 34.62 -3.23
CA LEU A 63 1.36 34.81 -3.86
C LEU A 63 0.27 34.20 -2.97
N SER A 64 -0.52 35.08 -2.38
CA SER A 64 -1.70 34.82 -1.57
C SER A 64 -2.92 34.51 -2.44
N ALA A 65 -3.65 33.45 -2.13
CA ALA A 65 -5.06 33.31 -2.50
C ALA A 65 -5.83 32.68 -1.33
N GLU A 66 -6.81 33.40 -0.80
CA GLU A 66 -7.58 33.12 0.41
C GLU A 66 -8.56 31.94 0.21
N THR A 67 -8.58 31.02 1.17
CA THR A 67 -9.59 29.93 1.31
C THR A 67 -10.34 30.16 2.64
N PRO A 68 -11.65 29.85 2.76
CA PRO A 68 -12.47 30.29 3.88
C PRO A 68 -12.11 29.58 5.19
N ALA A 69 -11.93 30.37 6.25
CA ALA A 69 -11.57 29.92 7.59
C ALA A 69 -12.59 28.93 8.19
N ILE A 70 -12.12 27.71 8.48
CA ILE A 70 -12.77 26.77 9.41
C ILE A 70 -12.34 27.18 10.82
N LYS A 71 -13.32 27.41 11.70
CA LYS A 71 -13.10 27.89 13.07
C LYS A 71 -12.06 27.03 13.82
N ASP A 72 -11.05 27.71 14.35
CA ASP A 72 -10.01 27.18 15.22
C ASP A 72 -10.60 26.28 16.31
N VAL A 73 -10.26 25.00 16.27
CA VAL A 73 -10.33 24.14 17.46
C VAL A 73 -9.15 24.57 18.32
N ASN A 74 -9.43 25.30 19.40
CA ASN A 74 -8.45 25.59 20.45
C ASN A 74 -7.98 24.26 21.06
N VAL A 75 -6.92 23.68 20.50
CA VAL A 75 -6.16 22.61 21.15
C VAL A 75 -5.34 23.29 22.23
N THR A 76 -5.97 23.54 23.39
CA THR A 76 -5.20 23.71 24.62
C THR A 76 -4.40 22.43 24.80
N LEU A 77 -3.07 22.53 24.64
CA LEU A 77 -2.12 21.49 25.02
C LEU A 77 -2.37 21.19 26.50
N ILE A 78 -3.19 20.18 26.76
CA ILE A 78 -3.31 19.59 28.08
C ILE A 78 -1.90 19.06 28.39
N GLU A 79 -1.33 19.43 29.54
CA GLU A 79 -0.13 18.77 30.06
C GLU A 79 -0.41 17.26 30.09
N VAL A 80 0.14 16.55 29.10
CA VAL A 80 0.07 15.10 29.02
C VAL A 80 1.12 14.61 30.02
N ASP A 81 0.70 14.21 31.22
CA ASP A 81 1.51 13.34 32.06
C ASP A 81 1.57 11.99 31.36
N PRO A 82 2.71 11.58 30.76
CA PRO A 82 2.77 10.32 30.05
C PRO A 82 2.99 9.20 31.08
N PRO A 83 2.34 8.02 30.91
CA PRO A 83 2.87 6.80 31.49
C PRO A 83 4.11 6.43 30.69
N VAL A 84 5.23 7.12 30.92
CA VAL A 84 6.51 6.81 30.27
C VAL A 84 6.99 5.47 30.80
N LYS A 85 7.38 4.55 29.92
CA LYS A 85 8.20 3.39 30.28
C LYS A 85 9.42 3.87 31.08
N GLU A 86 9.59 3.42 32.33
CA GLU A 86 10.77 3.78 33.14
C GLU A 86 12.05 3.53 32.32
N GLY A 87 12.78 4.60 31.98
CA GLY A 87 14.00 4.55 31.17
C GLY A 87 13.89 5.07 29.73
N GLY A 88 12.76 5.63 29.29
CA GLY A 88 12.62 6.26 27.96
C GLY A 88 13.60 7.41 27.71
N ASN A 89 14.02 7.60 26.45
CA ASN A 89 14.98 8.63 26.08
C ASN A 89 14.35 10.02 26.21
N ILE A 90 14.85 10.84 27.15
CA ILE A 90 14.31 12.17 27.49
C ILE A 90 14.17 13.06 26.24
N THR A 91 15.12 13.00 25.31
CA THR A 91 15.08 13.82 24.08
C THR A 91 13.92 13.41 23.17
N LEU A 92 13.65 12.11 23.04
CA LEU A 92 12.55 11.59 22.21
C LEU A 92 11.20 11.93 22.83
N ILE A 93 11.07 11.80 24.15
CA ILE A 93 9.88 12.21 24.91
C ILE A 93 9.60 13.71 24.72
N GLN A 94 10.64 14.56 24.77
CA GLN A 94 10.50 16.00 24.59
C GLN A 94 10.07 16.39 23.16
N ALA A 95 10.38 15.56 22.16
CA ALA A 95 9.96 15.79 20.78
C ALA A 95 8.51 15.36 20.50
N ALA A 96 7.97 14.42 21.27
CA ALA A 96 6.65 13.81 21.04
C ALA A 96 5.49 14.82 20.88
N PRO A 97 5.38 15.90 21.67
CA PRO A 97 4.30 16.88 21.50
C PRO A 97 4.25 17.53 20.11
N THR A 98 5.41 17.76 19.48
CA THR A 98 5.48 18.34 18.12
C THR A 98 4.92 17.36 17.09
N TYR A 99 5.26 16.07 17.20
CA TYR A 99 4.69 15.02 16.35
C TYR A 99 3.19 14.87 16.56
N VAL A 100 2.72 14.87 17.81
CA VAL A 100 1.28 14.80 18.13
C VAL A 100 0.53 15.97 17.49
N LYS A 101 1.06 17.20 17.57
CA LYS A 101 0.48 18.37 16.90
C LYS A 101 0.39 18.17 15.39
N ALA A 102 1.47 17.71 14.76
CA ALA A 102 1.54 17.48 13.32
C ALA A 102 0.56 16.37 12.86
N ILE A 103 0.40 15.31 13.63
CA ILE A 103 -0.55 14.21 13.36
C ILE A 103 -2.00 14.72 13.46
N MET A 104 -2.31 15.52 14.48
CA MET A 104 -3.69 15.97 14.73
C MET A 104 -4.11 17.16 13.86
N THR A 105 -3.17 17.81 13.20
CA THR A 105 -3.39 19.04 12.41
C THR A 105 -2.89 18.84 10.98
N PRO A 106 -3.77 18.58 10.01
CA PRO A 106 -3.39 18.30 8.62
C PRO A 106 -2.60 19.44 7.96
N ASP A 107 -2.96 20.69 8.27
CA ASP A 107 -2.32 21.89 7.72
C ASP A 107 -0.99 22.25 8.40
N ASP A 108 -0.55 21.51 9.42
CA ASP A 108 0.71 21.81 10.10
C ASP A 108 1.91 21.51 9.18
N THR A 109 2.86 22.44 9.06
CA THR A 109 4.03 22.28 8.19
C THR A 109 5.32 22.15 8.99
N SER A 110 5.23 21.76 10.27
CA SER A 110 6.39 21.65 11.16
C SER A 110 7.34 20.52 10.73
N PHE A 111 6.81 19.50 10.05
CA PHE A 111 7.59 18.44 9.43
C PHE A 111 7.41 18.47 7.92
N PRO A 112 8.49 18.26 7.13
CA PRO A 112 8.35 17.84 5.75
C PRO A 112 7.49 16.57 5.71
N ARG A 113 6.45 16.58 4.86
CA ARG A 113 5.59 15.42 4.64
C ARG A 113 5.03 15.41 3.23
N LEU A 114 4.50 14.27 2.82
CA LEU A 114 3.76 14.18 1.57
C LEU A 114 2.55 15.15 1.59
N GLU A 115 2.50 15.99 0.58
CA GLU A 115 1.36 16.87 0.31
C GLU A 115 0.20 16.04 -0.26
N CYS A 116 -0.98 16.24 0.30
CA CYS A 116 -2.18 15.53 -0.11
C CYS A 116 -3.15 16.48 -0.81
N PRO A 117 -3.65 16.12 -2.00
CA PRO A 117 -4.62 16.94 -2.70
C PRO A 117 -5.95 17.01 -1.92
N VAL A 118 -6.74 18.05 -2.22
CA VAL A 118 -8.10 18.16 -1.68
C VAL A 118 -8.95 17.03 -2.26
N PRO A 119 -9.61 16.20 -1.41
CA PRO A 119 -10.39 15.09 -1.89
C PRO A 119 -11.52 15.49 -2.84
N THR A 120 -11.84 14.59 -3.75
CA THR A 120 -12.94 14.73 -4.69
C THR A 120 -14.27 14.88 -3.96
N GLN A 121 -14.94 16.03 -4.12
CA GLN A 121 -16.18 16.32 -3.39
C GLN A 121 -17.29 15.32 -3.73
N GLY A 122 -17.95 14.78 -2.70
CA GLY A 122 -19.17 13.98 -2.84
C GLY A 122 -18.97 12.48 -3.09
N ARG A 123 -17.87 12.03 -3.71
CA ARG A 123 -17.64 10.60 -4.03
C ARG A 123 -17.74 9.70 -2.80
N TYR A 124 -17.17 10.15 -1.68
CA TYR A 124 -17.09 9.38 -0.45
C TYR A 124 -18.21 9.69 0.56
N GLU A 125 -19.12 10.61 0.24
CA GLU A 125 -20.10 11.14 1.22
C GLU A 125 -21.01 10.04 1.79
N TYR A 126 -21.35 9.04 0.97
CA TYR A 126 -22.18 7.91 1.40
C TYR A 126 -21.48 6.97 2.40
N LEU A 127 -20.14 7.06 2.54
CA LEU A 127 -19.39 6.34 3.55
C LEU A 127 -19.57 6.99 4.94
N ARG A 128 -19.92 8.28 4.98
CA ARG A 128 -20.18 8.98 6.23
C ARG A 128 -21.43 8.43 6.90
N THR A 129 -21.39 8.45 8.22
CA THR A 129 -22.58 8.14 9.01
C THR A 129 -23.42 9.41 9.20
N PRO A 130 -24.73 9.42 8.86
CA PRO A 130 -25.57 10.59 9.05
C PRO A 130 -25.61 10.99 10.52
N SER A 131 -25.36 12.27 10.84
CA SER A 131 -25.33 12.80 12.21
C SER A 131 -26.64 12.58 12.99
N ASN A 132 -27.75 12.31 12.29
CA ASN A 132 -29.08 12.09 12.88
C ASN A 132 -29.44 10.61 13.07
N SER A 133 -28.54 9.67 12.76
CA SER A 133 -28.78 8.25 12.99
C SER A 133 -28.54 7.89 14.45
N THR A 134 -29.47 8.27 15.31
CA THR A 134 -29.52 7.85 16.71
C THR A 134 -29.96 6.38 16.87
N SER A 135 -30.24 5.67 15.77
CA SER A 135 -30.84 4.32 15.77
C SER A 135 -30.13 3.25 14.92
N LEU A 136 -29.17 3.56 14.03
CA LEU A 136 -28.27 2.53 13.49
C LEU A 136 -27.14 2.26 14.48
N GLY A 137 -27.44 1.44 15.48
CA GLY A 137 -26.51 0.61 16.26
C GLY A 137 -25.36 1.32 16.99
N LYS A 138 -25.19 1.03 18.28
CA LYS A 138 -23.97 1.36 19.05
C LYS A 138 -22.67 0.73 18.50
N GLN A 139 -22.73 0.14 17.30
CA GLN A 139 -21.69 -0.69 16.72
C GLN A 139 -20.86 0.09 15.72
N ARG A 140 -19.55 -0.09 15.76
CA ARG A 140 -18.56 0.53 14.88
C ARG A 140 -18.52 -0.18 13.53
N ARG A 141 -18.29 0.60 12.47
CA ARG A 141 -18.22 0.12 11.09
C ARG A 141 -16.80 0.06 10.54
N TYR A 142 -15.85 0.77 11.15
CA TYR A 142 -14.48 0.84 10.66
C TYR A 142 -13.50 0.50 11.77
N PHE A 143 -12.58 -0.42 11.49
CA PHE A 143 -11.51 -0.79 12.40
C PHE A 143 -10.16 -0.60 11.70
N PHE A 144 -9.39 0.38 12.15
CA PHE A 144 -8.06 0.67 11.62
C PHE A 144 -7.02 -0.13 12.41
N ALA A 145 -6.11 -0.81 11.71
CA ALA A 145 -5.06 -1.62 12.28
C ALA A 145 -3.71 -1.26 11.64
N VAL A 146 -2.67 -1.08 12.46
CA VAL A 146 -1.31 -0.77 12.00
C VAL A 146 -0.29 -1.51 12.88
N ASN A 147 0.74 -2.10 12.26
CA ASN A 147 1.94 -2.56 12.96
C ASN A 147 3.07 -1.61 12.59
N LEU A 148 3.83 -1.12 13.58
CA LEU A 148 4.90 -0.16 13.36
C LEU A 148 6.22 -0.62 13.98
N HIS A 149 7.31 -0.17 13.39
CA HIS A 149 8.66 -0.27 13.92
C HIS A 149 9.55 0.77 13.23
N ASP A 150 10.31 1.55 14.00
CA ASP A 150 11.23 2.58 13.51
C ASP A 150 10.59 3.51 12.45
N SER A 151 9.37 3.95 12.75
CA SER A 151 8.47 4.63 11.81
C SER A 151 8.33 6.13 12.11
N ILE A 152 9.16 6.73 12.98
CA ILE A 152 8.98 8.12 13.43
C ILE A 152 8.90 9.10 12.26
N HIS A 153 9.70 8.84 11.23
CA HIS A 153 9.85 9.64 10.03
C HIS A 153 8.56 9.72 9.19
N ILE A 154 7.64 8.75 9.32
CA ILE A 154 6.41 8.69 8.51
C ILE A 154 5.14 8.94 9.32
N LEU A 155 5.22 8.94 10.66
CA LEU A 155 4.05 9.11 11.53
C LEU A 155 3.21 10.37 11.22
N PRO A 156 3.81 11.56 10.98
CA PRO A 156 3.03 12.76 10.68
C PRO A 156 2.11 12.61 9.46
N ARG A 157 2.54 11.86 8.44
CA ARG A 157 1.73 11.61 7.24
C ARG A 157 0.78 10.43 7.44
N LEU A 158 1.29 9.29 7.88
CA LEU A 158 0.52 8.05 8.03
C LEU A 158 -0.64 8.24 9.03
N LEU A 159 -0.32 8.62 10.27
CA LEU A 159 -1.34 8.78 11.31
C LEU A 159 -2.18 10.03 11.07
N GLY A 160 -1.61 11.08 10.47
CA GLY A 160 -2.38 12.25 10.01
C GLY A 160 -3.49 11.86 9.05
N SER A 161 -3.18 11.09 8.00
CA SER A 161 -4.17 10.57 7.05
C SER A 161 -5.22 9.67 7.68
N ILE A 162 -4.83 8.80 8.63
CA ILE A 162 -5.76 7.96 9.37
C ILE A 162 -6.72 8.82 10.21
N VAL A 163 -6.21 9.83 10.91
CA VAL A 163 -7.03 10.75 11.72
C VAL A 163 -7.98 11.55 10.82
N GLU A 164 -7.52 12.04 9.68
CA GLU A 164 -8.37 12.71 8.68
C GLU A 164 -9.49 11.78 8.18
N ALA A 165 -9.16 10.53 7.82
CA ALA A 165 -10.14 9.54 7.38
C ALA A 165 -11.16 9.22 8.49
N ILE A 166 -10.71 9.06 9.73
CA ILE A 166 -11.59 8.80 10.88
C ILE A 166 -12.53 10.00 11.12
N ARG A 167 -12.01 11.24 11.04
CA ARG A 167 -12.83 12.46 11.15
C ARG A 167 -13.88 12.52 10.04
N PHE A 168 -13.51 12.16 8.81
CA PHE A 168 -14.42 12.10 7.67
C PHE A 168 -15.52 11.05 7.88
N LEU A 169 -15.17 9.82 8.25
CA LEU A 169 -16.11 8.69 8.41
C LEU A 169 -17.01 8.85 9.64
N GLY A 170 -16.51 9.52 10.67
CA GLY A 170 -17.15 9.72 11.97
C GLY A 170 -16.40 8.98 13.08
N PRO A 171 -15.80 9.68 14.06
CA PRO A 171 -15.00 9.05 15.13
C PRO A 171 -15.73 7.95 15.91
N ALA A 172 -17.01 8.15 16.22
CA ALA A 172 -17.83 7.18 16.96
C ALA A 172 -18.06 5.85 16.21
N GLN A 173 -17.76 5.79 14.92
CA GLN A 173 -17.89 4.60 14.08
C GLN A 173 -16.56 3.91 13.82
N CYS A 174 -15.47 4.47 14.33
CA CYS A 174 -14.11 4.04 14.09
C CYS A 174 -13.44 3.58 15.39
N ALA A 175 -12.50 2.66 15.24
CA ALA A 175 -11.47 2.37 16.23
C ALA A 175 -10.12 2.30 15.53
N LEU A 176 -9.05 2.63 16.24
CA LEU A 176 -7.66 2.56 15.80
C LEU A 176 -6.86 1.69 16.77
N SER A 177 -6.24 0.64 16.24
CA SER A 177 -5.39 -0.28 16.98
C SER A 177 -4.00 -0.29 16.38
N ILE A 178 -3.00 -0.02 17.22
CA ILE A 178 -1.59 0.02 16.82
C ILE A 178 -0.81 -0.96 17.69
N VAL A 179 0.06 -1.77 17.06
CA VAL A 179 1.07 -2.56 17.77
C VAL A 179 2.45 -2.00 17.43
N GLU A 180 3.20 -1.70 18.47
CA GLU A 180 4.58 -1.21 18.41
C GLU A 180 5.21 -1.47 19.79
N GLY A 181 6.45 -1.93 19.88
CA GLY A 181 7.15 -1.96 21.18
C GLY A 181 8.66 -2.14 21.15
N ARG A 182 9.29 -2.06 19.98
CA ARG A 182 10.73 -2.36 19.78
C ARG A 182 11.49 -1.26 19.05
N SER A 183 10.89 -0.10 18.83
CA SER A 183 11.54 1.03 18.16
C SER A 183 12.47 1.78 19.12
N ASP A 184 13.58 2.27 18.58
CA ASP A 184 14.55 3.11 19.32
C ASP A 184 14.58 4.56 18.80
N ASP A 185 13.74 4.88 17.81
CA ASP A 185 13.72 6.16 17.08
C ASP A 185 12.75 7.21 17.64
N GLY A 186 11.95 6.85 18.65
CA GLY A 186 10.94 7.71 19.27
C GLY A 186 9.50 7.41 18.83
N THR A 187 9.30 6.39 17.98
CA THR A 187 7.97 5.97 17.52
C THR A 187 7.04 5.66 18.70
N LEU A 188 7.51 4.87 19.68
CA LEU A 188 6.69 4.48 20.82
C LEU A 188 6.25 5.68 21.65
N GLU A 189 7.18 6.58 21.97
CA GLU A 189 6.94 7.78 22.77
C GLU A 189 5.88 8.68 22.13
N VAL A 190 5.91 8.84 20.80
CA VAL A 190 4.88 9.57 20.06
C VAL A 190 3.52 8.88 20.16
N LEU A 191 3.47 7.55 19.98
CA LEU A 191 2.23 6.77 20.04
C LEU A 191 1.60 6.75 21.44
N GLU A 192 2.42 6.76 22.49
CA GLU A 192 1.99 6.88 23.88
C GLU A 192 1.38 8.27 24.15
N ALA A 193 2.08 9.34 23.74
CA ALA A 193 1.62 10.72 23.89
C ALA A 193 0.32 11.00 23.10
N LEU A 194 0.13 10.33 21.97
CA LEU A 194 -1.05 10.47 21.12
C LEU A 194 -2.32 9.86 21.75
N SER A 195 -2.19 8.94 22.72
CA SER A 195 -3.28 8.15 23.29
C SER A 195 -4.40 8.99 23.90
N SER A 196 -4.04 9.94 24.78
CA SER A 196 -5.01 10.82 25.43
C SER A 196 -5.68 11.75 24.43
N VAL A 197 -4.92 12.24 23.44
CA VAL A 197 -5.38 13.19 22.43
C VAL A 197 -6.41 12.55 21.49
N LEU A 198 -6.17 11.33 21.00
CA LEU A 198 -7.14 10.60 20.17
C LEU A 198 -8.41 10.24 20.93
N LYS A 199 -8.28 9.78 22.19
CA LYS A 199 -9.42 9.45 23.04
C LYS A 199 -10.29 10.69 23.33
N ASN A 200 -9.66 11.84 23.61
CA ASN A 200 -10.36 13.11 23.80
C ASN A 200 -11.04 13.60 22.51
N ALA A 201 -10.51 13.24 21.34
CA ALA A 201 -11.15 13.48 20.05
C ALA A 201 -12.29 12.47 19.73
N GLY A 202 -12.63 11.57 20.67
CA GLY A 202 -13.70 10.58 20.52
C GLY A 202 -13.32 9.37 19.67
N ILE A 203 -12.03 9.15 19.43
CA ILE A 203 -11.51 7.99 18.70
C ILE A 203 -11.19 6.88 19.70
N ASP A 204 -11.76 5.70 19.49
CA ASP A 204 -11.39 4.52 20.28
C ASP A 204 -9.99 4.07 19.88
N TYR A 205 -9.01 4.25 20.77
CA TYR A 205 -7.60 4.02 20.48
C TYR A 205 -7.00 2.98 21.41
N THR A 206 -6.39 1.95 20.81
CA THR A 206 -5.61 0.92 21.49
C THR A 206 -4.16 0.96 21.00
N LEU A 207 -3.22 1.10 21.92
CA LEU A 207 -1.80 0.88 21.69
C LEU A 207 -1.39 -0.39 22.45
N LYS A 208 -0.84 -1.36 21.74
CA LYS A 208 -0.30 -2.59 22.30
C LYS A 208 1.21 -2.59 22.16
N SER A 209 1.91 -2.61 23.28
CA SER A 209 3.36 -2.78 23.30
C SER A 209 3.77 -4.24 23.26
N ASP A 210 4.58 -4.60 22.26
CA ASP A 210 5.15 -5.93 22.05
C ASP A 210 6.51 -5.81 21.33
N ASP A 211 7.54 -6.48 21.87
CA ASP A 211 8.93 -6.37 21.43
C ASP A 211 9.35 -7.46 20.43
N LYS A 212 8.38 -8.25 19.94
CA LYS A 212 8.62 -9.37 19.02
C LYS A 212 9.30 -8.89 17.74
N ASP A 213 10.53 -9.35 17.56
CA ASP A 213 11.32 -9.13 16.35
C ASP A 213 11.10 -10.27 15.33
N PRO A 214 10.48 -10.01 14.16
CA PRO A 214 10.33 -11.00 13.09
C PRO A 214 11.66 -11.45 12.48
N LEU A 215 12.74 -10.67 12.62
CA LEU A 215 14.05 -10.96 12.04
C LEU A 215 14.97 -11.76 12.98
N ALA A 216 14.62 -11.88 14.26
CA ALA A 216 15.42 -12.59 15.26
C ALA A 216 15.65 -14.08 14.94
N SER A 217 14.79 -14.71 14.14
CA SER A 217 14.97 -16.11 13.71
C SER A 217 14.44 -16.35 12.29
N PRO A 218 15.31 -16.76 11.34
CA PRO A 218 14.95 -16.95 9.93
C PRO A 218 13.79 -17.92 9.66
N GLY A 219 13.50 -18.86 10.58
CA GLY A 219 12.42 -19.85 10.44
C GLY A 219 11.11 -19.48 11.12
N ALA A 220 11.04 -18.35 11.84
CA ALA A 220 9.85 -17.93 12.57
C ALA A 220 9.31 -16.57 12.10
N ARG A 221 9.91 -15.97 11.06
CA ARG A 221 9.56 -14.62 10.58
C ARG A 221 8.08 -14.48 10.27
N ILE A 222 7.53 -15.41 9.47
CA ILE A 222 6.13 -15.33 9.02
C ILE A 222 5.16 -15.60 10.18
N ALA A 223 5.46 -16.58 11.04
CA ALA A 223 4.70 -16.79 12.27
C ALA A 223 4.67 -15.54 13.17
N ARG A 224 5.80 -14.85 13.35
CA ARG A 224 5.88 -13.64 14.17
C ARG A 224 5.14 -12.45 13.55
N LEU A 225 5.23 -12.26 12.23
CA LEU A 225 4.44 -11.26 11.51
C LEU A 225 2.94 -11.53 11.64
N ALA A 226 2.54 -12.80 11.50
CA ALA A 226 1.15 -13.22 11.70
C ALA A 226 0.67 -12.92 13.13
N ASP A 227 1.48 -13.19 14.14
CA ASP A 227 1.16 -12.88 15.54
C ASP A 227 0.98 -11.37 15.75
N LEU A 228 1.89 -10.53 15.26
CA LEU A 228 1.76 -9.06 15.34
C LEU A 228 0.50 -8.54 14.66
N ARG A 229 0.13 -9.07 13.48
CA ARG A 229 -1.12 -8.69 12.80
C ARG A 229 -2.35 -9.13 13.59
N ASN A 230 -2.31 -10.32 14.18
CA ASN A 230 -3.39 -10.81 15.04
C ASN A 230 -3.52 -9.95 16.31
N GLU A 231 -2.42 -9.50 16.91
CA GLU A 231 -2.42 -8.57 18.04
C GLU A 231 -3.06 -7.23 17.68
N ALA A 232 -2.77 -6.70 16.49
CA ALA A 232 -3.39 -5.46 16.02
C ALA A 232 -4.91 -5.60 15.84
N LEU A 233 -5.40 -6.78 15.46
CA LEU A 233 -6.82 -7.08 15.31
C LEU A 233 -7.51 -7.52 16.61
N GLU A 234 -6.74 -7.89 17.64
CA GLU A 234 -7.25 -8.48 18.87
C GLU A 234 -8.32 -7.61 19.57
N PRO A 235 -8.19 -6.27 19.65
CA PRO A 235 -9.20 -5.43 20.30
C PRO A 235 -10.59 -5.56 19.66
N MET A 236 -10.65 -5.67 18.33
CA MET A 236 -11.90 -5.89 17.60
C MET A 236 -12.52 -7.25 17.93
N ILE A 237 -11.68 -8.30 17.97
CA ILE A 237 -12.11 -9.68 18.20
C ILE A 237 -12.58 -9.88 19.65
N LYS A 238 -11.91 -9.24 20.63
CA LYS A 238 -12.29 -9.30 22.05
C LYS A 238 -13.57 -8.55 22.35
N HIS A 239 -13.82 -7.43 21.67
CA HIS A 239 -15.00 -6.59 21.86
C HIS A 239 -15.96 -6.68 20.67
N SER A 240 -16.14 -7.89 20.14
CA SER A 240 -16.93 -8.14 18.93
C SER A 240 -18.38 -7.67 19.02
N ASP A 241 -18.94 -7.53 20.23
CA ASP A 241 -20.27 -6.98 20.48
C ASP A 241 -20.41 -5.50 20.07
N GLN A 242 -19.29 -4.79 20.01
CA GLN A 242 -19.20 -3.38 19.60
C GLN A 242 -19.09 -3.20 18.08
N TYR A 243 -19.15 -4.27 17.28
CA TYR A 243 -18.98 -4.23 15.82
C TYR A 243 -20.13 -4.92 15.11
N SER A 244 -20.50 -4.42 13.92
CA SER A 244 -21.48 -5.11 13.07
C SER A 244 -20.78 -6.28 12.36
N THR A 245 -21.19 -7.51 12.66
CA THR A 245 -20.61 -8.71 12.04
C THR A 245 -20.66 -8.68 10.51
N ASN A 246 -21.64 -8.02 9.90
CA ASN A 246 -21.79 -8.00 8.43
C ASN A 246 -21.23 -6.73 7.77
N ASP A 247 -21.14 -5.61 8.49
CA ASP A 247 -20.84 -4.30 7.89
C ASP A 247 -19.50 -3.72 8.32
N THR A 248 -18.83 -4.32 9.31
CA THR A 248 -17.52 -3.84 9.76
C THR A 248 -16.45 -4.09 8.70
N THR A 249 -15.73 -3.03 8.39
CA THR A 249 -14.61 -2.97 7.45
C THR A 249 -13.32 -2.78 8.24
N VAL A 250 -12.38 -3.70 8.07
CA VAL A 250 -11.02 -3.51 8.57
C VAL A 250 -10.23 -2.72 7.55
N VAL A 251 -9.48 -1.72 8.01
CA VAL A 251 -8.50 -0.95 7.24
C VAL A 251 -7.13 -1.25 7.85
N PHE A 252 -6.38 -2.13 7.20
CA PHE A 252 -5.06 -2.52 7.68
C PHE A 252 -3.99 -1.88 6.80
N LEU A 253 -3.19 -1.00 7.39
CA LEU A 253 -2.13 -0.26 6.70
C LEU A 253 -0.77 -0.70 7.20
N ASN A 254 0.21 -0.77 6.29
CA ASN A 254 1.62 -0.80 6.65
C ASN A 254 2.11 0.62 6.99
N ASP A 255 3.40 0.77 7.24
CA ASP A 255 4.15 2.02 7.43
C ASP A 255 4.39 2.78 6.11
N VAL A 256 3.30 3.07 5.38
CA VAL A 256 3.34 3.77 4.09
C VAL A 256 2.94 5.25 4.21
N SER A 257 3.47 6.08 3.31
CA SER A 257 3.08 7.48 3.15
C SER A 257 1.91 7.54 2.17
N LEU A 258 0.73 7.80 2.72
CA LEU A 258 -0.53 7.85 1.97
C LEU A 258 -1.36 9.05 2.41
N CYS A 259 -2.32 9.44 1.56
CA CYS A 259 -3.29 10.48 1.82
C CYS A 259 -4.61 9.93 2.36
N MET A 260 -5.43 10.77 2.98
CA MET A 260 -6.79 10.40 3.39
C MET A 260 -7.58 9.79 2.22
N GLU A 261 -7.45 10.36 1.02
CA GLU A 261 -8.20 9.91 -0.15
C GLU A 261 -7.79 8.51 -0.61
N ASP A 262 -6.53 8.11 -0.43
CA ASP A 262 -6.08 6.73 -0.70
C ASP A 262 -6.85 5.73 0.18
N ILE A 263 -7.05 6.05 1.46
CA ILE A 263 -7.83 5.24 2.42
C ILE A 263 -9.29 5.18 1.99
N LEU A 264 -9.88 6.35 1.71
CA LEU A 264 -11.30 6.46 1.37
C LEU A 264 -11.61 5.76 0.04
N GLU A 265 -10.71 5.79 -0.93
CA GLU A 265 -10.87 5.08 -2.21
C GLU A 265 -10.83 3.57 -2.03
N LEU A 266 -9.94 3.03 -1.19
CA LEU A 266 -9.96 1.60 -0.85
C LEU A 266 -11.28 1.19 -0.19
N ILE A 267 -11.76 1.96 0.80
CA ILE A 267 -13.05 1.70 1.45
C ILE A 267 -14.20 1.83 0.44
N HIS A 268 -14.17 2.86 -0.40
CA HIS A 268 -15.15 3.11 -1.45
C HIS A 268 -15.25 1.89 -2.37
N GLN A 269 -14.13 1.44 -2.95
CA GLN A 269 -14.11 0.31 -3.86
C GLN A 269 -14.57 -0.98 -3.17
N ARG A 270 -14.20 -1.20 -1.91
CA ARG A 270 -14.70 -2.35 -1.14
C ARG A 270 -16.23 -2.37 -1.06
N VAL A 271 -16.84 -1.24 -0.70
CA VAL A 271 -18.30 -1.12 -0.59
C VAL A 271 -18.98 -1.10 -1.96
N TYR A 272 -18.50 -0.26 -2.86
CA TYR A 272 -19.06 -0.05 -4.19
C TYR A 272 -19.08 -1.36 -4.96
N GLN A 273 -17.95 -2.08 -5.04
CA GLN A 273 -17.83 -3.35 -5.76
C GLN A 273 -18.49 -4.53 -5.05
N LYS A 274 -18.89 -4.35 -3.78
CA LYS A 274 -19.24 -5.45 -2.86
C LYS A 274 -18.10 -6.47 -2.78
N ALA A 275 -16.87 -5.96 -2.69
CA ALA A 275 -15.67 -6.76 -2.55
C ALA A 275 -15.52 -7.24 -1.11
N ASP A 276 -14.89 -8.40 -0.97
CA ASP A 276 -14.50 -8.94 0.32
C ASP A 276 -13.21 -8.28 0.80
N MET A 277 -12.33 -7.90 -0.13
CA MET A 277 -11.06 -7.23 0.13
C MET A 277 -10.61 -6.37 -1.04
N THR A 278 -10.00 -5.23 -0.76
CA THR A 278 -9.37 -4.34 -1.74
C THR A 278 -7.99 -3.90 -1.26
N CYS A 279 -7.00 -3.87 -2.15
CA CYS A 279 -5.65 -3.37 -1.85
C CYS A 279 -5.23 -2.27 -2.84
N GLY A 280 -4.23 -1.47 -2.47
CA GLY A 280 -3.60 -0.51 -3.37
C GLY A 280 -2.56 -1.16 -4.30
N MET A 281 -1.72 -0.31 -4.90
CA MET A 281 -0.49 -0.64 -5.58
C MET A 281 0.70 -0.19 -4.74
N ASP A 282 1.68 -1.08 -4.55
CA ASP A 282 2.85 -0.84 -3.72
C ASP A 282 4.09 -0.66 -4.57
N TRP A 283 4.84 0.43 -4.34
CA TRP A 283 5.93 0.85 -5.22
C TRP A 283 7.22 1.12 -4.45
N VAL A 284 8.33 0.70 -5.06
CA VAL A 284 9.69 1.06 -4.68
C VAL A 284 10.47 1.58 -5.89
N ASN A 285 11.45 2.44 -5.66
CA ASN A 285 12.25 3.03 -6.73
C ASN A 285 13.62 2.34 -6.81
N LEU A 286 13.62 1.13 -7.38
CA LEU A 286 14.85 0.39 -7.70
C LEU A 286 15.51 0.91 -8.99
N TRP A 287 14.71 1.47 -9.90
CA TRP A 287 15.12 1.91 -11.23
C TRP A 287 14.58 3.31 -11.54
N ARG A 288 14.67 3.75 -12.81
CA ARG A 288 14.16 5.06 -13.25
C ARG A 288 12.67 5.23 -12.99
N ASP A 289 11.90 4.18 -13.21
CA ASP A 289 10.45 4.19 -13.05
C ASP A 289 10.06 3.34 -11.82
N PRO A 290 9.00 3.71 -11.08
CA PRO A 290 8.57 2.96 -9.90
C PRO A 290 8.29 1.49 -10.22
N THR A 291 8.86 0.61 -9.40
CA THR A 291 8.82 -0.85 -9.50
C THR A 291 7.83 -1.42 -8.50
N PHE A 292 6.95 -2.33 -8.93
CA PHE A 292 5.98 -2.95 -8.03
C PHE A 292 6.69 -3.80 -6.97
N TYR A 293 6.44 -3.51 -5.69
CA TYR A 293 7.22 -4.08 -4.58
C TYR A 293 6.71 -5.45 -4.11
N ASP A 294 5.40 -5.59 -3.92
CA ASP A 294 4.80 -6.72 -3.20
C ASP A 294 4.60 -7.98 -4.08
N VAL A 295 5.54 -8.22 -5.02
CA VAL A 295 5.48 -9.33 -5.99
C VAL A 295 5.48 -10.71 -5.32
N TRP A 296 6.10 -10.81 -4.14
CA TRP A 296 6.14 -12.06 -3.39
C TRP A 296 4.74 -12.50 -2.91
N VAL A 297 3.86 -11.55 -2.55
CA VAL A 297 2.50 -11.80 -2.05
C VAL A 297 1.45 -11.77 -3.17
N ALA A 298 1.58 -10.82 -4.09
CA ALA A 298 0.53 -10.52 -5.07
C ALA A 298 0.35 -11.65 -6.09
N ARG A 299 -0.89 -12.10 -6.31
CA ARG A 299 -1.23 -13.16 -7.27
C ARG A 299 -2.44 -12.80 -8.09
N GLY A 300 -2.32 -12.82 -9.42
CA GLY A 300 -3.43 -12.60 -10.34
C GLY A 300 -4.46 -13.73 -10.33
N MET A 301 -5.56 -13.56 -11.08
CA MET A 301 -6.56 -14.63 -11.25
C MET A 301 -6.10 -15.77 -12.17
N ASN A 302 -4.94 -15.62 -12.82
CA ASN A 302 -4.20 -16.70 -13.48
C ASN A 302 -3.31 -17.50 -12.50
N GLY A 303 -3.17 -17.04 -11.25
CA GLY A 303 -2.35 -17.64 -10.21
C GLY A 303 -0.86 -17.26 -10.26
N ASP A 304 -0.43 -16.40 -11.18
CA ASP A 304 0.96 -15.93 -11.30
C ASP A 304 1.19 -14.63 -10.51
N SER A 305 2.45 -14.22 -10.34
CA SER A 305 2.80 -12.89 -9.84
C SER A 305 2.34 -11.78 -10.80
N PHE A 306 2.43 -10.53 -10.35
CA PHE A 306 2.10 -9.38 -11.20
C PHE A 306 3.14 -9.10 -12.28
N PHE A 307 4.39 -9.55 -12.12
CA PHE A 307 5.39 -9.57 -13.19
C PHE A 307 6.21 -10.87 -13.15
N GLU A 308 6.95 -11.15 -14.21
CA GLU A 308 7.79 -12.35 -14.30
C GLU A 308 9.01 -12.21 -13.38
N ILE A 309 9.23 -13.21 -12.54
CA ILE A 309 10.51 -13.36 -11.83
C ILE A 309 11.31 -14.41 -12.62
N PRO A 310 12.41 -14.03 -13.29
CA PRO A 310 13.20 -14.96 -14.09
C PRO A 310 13.85 -16.05 -13.22
N PRO A 311 14.39 -17.13 -13.84
CA PRO A 311 15.00 -18.23 -13.10
C PRO A 311 16.18 -17.83 -12.19
N ASP A 312 16.81 -16.68 -12.42
CA ASP A 312 17.89 -16.15 -11.58
C ASP A 312 17.39 -15.34 -10.37
N GLY A 313 16.07 -15.19 -10.22
CA GLY A 313 15.43 -14.45 -9.13
C GLY A 313 15.54 -12.93 -9.24
N SER A 314 16.01 -12.40 -10.37
CA SER A 314 16.10 -10.96 -10.62
C SER A 314 14.71 -10.31 -10.78
N TRP A 315 14.69 -8.98 -10.80
CA TRP A 315 13.49 -8.17 -11.03
C TRP A 315 13.56 -7.46 -12.38
N ASP A 316 14.29 -8.03 -13.34
CA ASP A 316 14.58 -7.42 -14.64
C ASP A 316 13.31 -7.23 -15.49
N ASP A 317 12.27 -8.03 -15.25
CA ASP A 317 10.97 -7.94 -15.93
C ASP A 317 9.92 -7.17 -15.14
N ALA A 318 10.29 -6.48 -14.06
CA ALA A 318 9.34 -5.79 -13.18
C ALA A 318 8.58 -4.61 -13.82
N TRP A 319 9.03 -4.16 -14.99
CA TRP A 319 8.33 -3.17 -15.81
C TRP A 319 7.14 -3.76 -16.57
N ASN A 320 7.11 -5.08 -16.79
CA ASN A 320 6.15 -5.77 -17.63
C ASN A 320 5.00 -6.37 -16.79
N LEU A 321 4.23 -5.50 -16.13
CA LEU A 321 3.11 -5.94 -15.28
C LEU A 321 2.03 -6.64 -16.12
N PHE A 322 1.52 -7.75 -15.59
CA PHE A 322 0.43 -8.56 -16.13
C PHE A 322 0.69 -9.09 -17.55
N TRP A 323 1.97 -9.29 -17.91
CA TRP A 323 2.43 -9.76 -19.22
C TRP A 323 1.73 -11.00 -19.78
N ASN A 324 1.19 -11.84 -18.89
CA ASN A 324 0.52 -13.10 -19.23
C ASN A 324 -0.98 -13.10 -18.88
N ASP A 325 -1.59 -11.93 -18.63
CA ASP A 325 -3.02 -11.78 -18.33
C ASP A 325 -3.59 -10.49 -18.95
N GLN A 326 -3.83 -10.52 -20.27
CA GLN A 326 -4.32 -9.36 -21.03
C GLN A 326 -5.57 -8.70 -20.43
N PRO A 327 -6.62 -9.42 -19.99
CA PRO A 327 -7.76 -8.78 -19.34
C PRO A 327 -7.42 -7.98 -18.08
N THR A 328 -6.46 -8.45 -17.29
CA THR A 328 -5.98 -7.73 -16.10
C THR A 328 -5.13 -6.54 -16.49
N GLN A 329 -4.24 -6.71 -17.48
CA GLN A 329 -3.43 -5.62 -18.04
C GLN A 329 -4.31 -4.49 -18.58
N ASP A 330 -5.32 -4.81 -19.39
CA ASP A 330 -6.25 -3.83 -19.94
C ASP A 330 -6.94 -3.02 -18.84
N ARG A 331 -7.36 -3.69 -17.75
CA ARG A 331 -7.98 -3.01 -16.61
C ARG A 331 -6.98 -2.15 -15.84
N PHE A 332 -5.77 -2.63 -15.63
CA PHE A 332 -4.70 -1.87 -14.99
C PHE A 332 -4.35 -0.59 -15.78
N ASP A 333 -4.14 -0.71 -17.10
CA ASP A 333 -3.79 0.40 -17.99
C ASP A 333 -4.89 1.46 -18.07
N ASN A 334 -6.15 1.05 -17.89
CA ASN A 334 -7.31 1.94 -17.84
C ASN A 334 -7.68 2.39 -16.41
N LEU A 335 -6.83 2.13 -15.41
CA LEU A 335 -7.04 2.51 -14.00
C LEU A 335 -8.32 1.92 -13.37
N GLN A 336 -8.77 0.78 -13.88
CA GLN A 336 -9.97 0.12 -13.41
C GLN A 336 -9.63 -0.98 -12.38
N PRO A 337 -10.34 -1.09 -11.25
CA PRO A 337 -10.06 -2.09 -10.20
C PRO A 337 -10.23 -3.53 -10.68
N PHE A 338 -9.27 -4.43 -10.51
CA PHE A 338 -9.32 -5.79 -11.07
C PHE A 338 -9.26 -6.87 -9.99
N GLN A 339 -9.94 -8.01 -10.23
CA GLN A 339 -9.94 -9.14 -9.30
C GLN A 339 -8.58 -9.85 -9.30
N VAL A 340 -8.16 -10.30 -8.11
CA VAL A 340 -6.90 -11.02 -7.88
C VAL A 340 -7.14 -12.22 -6.97
N PHE A 341 -6.20 -13.17 -6.95
CA PHE A 341 -6.20 -14.24 -5.95
C PHE A 341 -5.73 -13.71 -4.59
N ALA A 342 -4.67 -12.89 -4.56
CA ALA A 342 -4.12 -12.31 -3.33
C ALA A 342 -3.49 -10.93 -3.60
N CYS A 343 -3.57 -10.05 -2.62
CA CYS A 343 -2.87 -8.77 -2.55
C CYS A 343 -2.70 -8.34 -1.08
N TRP A 344 -1.75 -7.44 -0.81
CA TRP A 344 -1.72 -6.67 0.44
C TRP A 344 -1.23 -5.25 0.15
N ASN A 345 -0.12 -5.17 -0.58
CA ASN A 345 0.33 -4.01 -1.36
C ASN A 345 0.35 -2.70 -0.54
N GLY A 346 1.03 -2.69 0.61
CA GLY A 346 1.14 -1.52 1.49
C GLY A 346 -0.11 -1.19 2.30
N GLY A 347 -1.30 -1.62 1.87
CA GLY A 347 -2.55 -1.38 2.58
C GLY A 347 -3.74 -2.16 2.00
N ALA A 348 -4.48 -2.83 2.88
CA ALA A 348 -5.61 -3.66 2.54
C ALA A 348 -6.86 -3.28 3.36
N VAL A 349 -8.01 -3.25 2.70
CA VAL A 349 -9.32 -3.00 3.29
C VAL A 349 -10.20 -4.22 3.08
N PHE A 350 -10.72 -4.84 4.13
CA PHE A 350 -11.44 -6.11 4.01
C PHE A 350 -12.61 -6.28 4.98
N ASN A 351 -13.49 -7.22 4.66
CA ASN A 351 -14.63 -7.59 5.48
C ASN A 351 -14.17 -8.22 6.80
N ALA A 352 -14.61 -7.65 7.93
CA ALA A 352 -14.27 -8.16 9.25
C ALA A 352 -14.98 -9.49 9.60
N LYS A 353 -16.06 -9.84 8.88
CA LYS A 353 -16.93 -10.96 9.23
C LYS A 353 -16.20 -12.27 9.55
N PRO A 354 -15.27 -12.77 8.72
CA PRO A 354 -14.60 -14.04 9.00
C PRO A 354 -13.74 -14.01 10.27
N LEU A 355 -13.20 -12.85 10.63
CA LEU A 355 -12.43 -12.64 11.87
C LEU A 355 -13.36 -12.56 13.08
N LEU A 356 -14.46 -11.80 12.98
CA LEU A 356 -15.46 -11.66 14.05
C LEU A 356 -16.14 -12.99 14.37
N GLU A 357 -16.37 -13.83 13.36
CA GLU A 357 -16.87 -15.21 13.52
C GLU A 357 -15.77 -16.21 13.92
N ARG A 358 -14.53 -15.74 14.10
CA ARG A 358 -13.35 -16.53 14.49
C ARG A 358 -13.08 -17.71 13.55
N LYS A 359 -13.36 -17.54 12.26
CA LYS A 359 -13.16 -18.54 11.21
C LYS A 359 -11.77 -18.48 10.59
N ILE A 360 -11.13 -17.32 10.62
CA ILE A 360 -9.75 -17.12 10.13
C ILE A 360 -8.94 -16.30 11.13
N ARG A 361 -7.62 -16.36 10.94
CA ARG A 361 -6.62 -15.49 11.56
C ARG A 361 -5.36 -15.50 10.71
N PHE A 362 -4.47 -14.53 10.87
CA PHE A 362 -3.15 -14.64 10.26
C PHE A 362 -2.40 -15.83 10.86
N ARG A 363 -1.65 -16.54 10.02
CA ARG A 363 -0.83 -17.68 10.42
C ARG A 363 0.32 -17.88 9.44
N ASP A 364 1.29 -18.67 9.87
CA ASP A 364 2.31 -19.22 8.99
C ASP A 364 1.77 -20.39 8.15
N SER A 365 2.58 -20.76 7.15
CA SER A 365 2.44 -21.96 6.33
C SER A 365 2.52 -23.20 7.21
N LYS A 366 1.80 -24.25 6.80
CA LYS A 366 1.77 -25.55 7.48
C LYS A 366 2.56 -26.59 6.70
N GLU A 367 2.83 -27.72 7.34
CA GLU A 367 3.50 -28.83 6.68
C GLU A 367 2.69 -29.28 5.44
N GLY A 368 3.36 -29.36 4.29
CA GLY A 368 2.73 -29.68 3.01
C GLY A 368 2.03 -28.51 2.30
N GLU A 369 2.02 -27.31 2.90
CA GLU A 369 1.53 -26.07 2.28
C GLU A 369 2.71 -25.29 1.68
N CYS A 370 2.51 -24.64 0.54
CA CYS A 370 3.47 -23.66 0.02
C CYS A 370 3.90 -22.62 1.07
N PHE A 371 5.22 -22.46 1.25
CA PHE A 371 5.80 -21.39 2.07
C PHE A 371 5.57 -20.03 1.40
N GLN A 372 4.80 -19.18 2.07
CA GLN A 372 4.41 -17.86 1.54
C GLN A 372 4.12 -16.90 2.70
N GLY A 373 4.07 -15.59 2.40
CA GLY A 373 3.74 -14.58 3.39
C GLY A 373 2.34 -14.74 3.98
N GLU A 374 2.16 -14.33 5.24
CA GLU A 374 0.88 -14.42 5.95
C GLU A 374 -0.30 -13.71 5.25
N PRO A 375 -0.12 -12.62 4.46
CA PRO A 375 -1.26 -12.00 3.75
C PRO A 375 -1.75 -12.84 2.57
N GLN A 376 -0.85 -13.59 1.91
CA GLN A 376 -1.22 -14.50 0.84
C GLN A 376 -1.99 -15.70 1.41
N ILE A 377 -1.55 -16.23 2.56
CA ILE A 377 -2.29 -17.28 3.29
C ILE A 377 -3.66 -16.78 3.74
N PHE A 378 -3.73 -15.56 4.28
CA PHE A 378 -4.99 -14.93 4.67
C PHE A 378 -5.96 -14.82 3.49
N SER A 379 -5.48 -14.35 2.33
CA SER A 379 -6.27 -14.29 1.09
C SER A 379 -6.76 -15.68 0.65
N LYS A 380 -5.91 -16.70 0.75
CA LYS A 380 -6.29 -18.08 0.48
C LYS A 380 -7.41 -18.58 1.40
N GLU A 381 -7.31 -18.32 2.71
CA GLU A 381 -8.36 -18.72 3.66
C GLU A 381 -9.67 -17.95 3.42
N MET A 382 -9.60 -16.68 3.02
CA MET A 382 -10.76 -15.91 2.57
C MET A 382 -11.45 -16.60 1.38
N TRP A 383 -10.69 -16.99 0.35
CA TRP A 383 -11.22 -17.77 -0.79
C TRP A 383 -11.89 -19.07 -0.36
N HIS A 384 -11.26 -19.83 0.54
CA HIS A 384 -11.81 -21.09 1.06
C HIS A 384 -13.15 -20.92 1.78
N LEU A 385 -13.31 -19.80 2.49
CA LEU A 385 -14.56 -19.45 3.18
C LEU A 385 -15.61 -18.79 2.27
N GLY A 386 -15.33 -18.64 0.97
CA GLY A 386 -16.25 -18.02 0.01
C GLY A 386 -16.14 -16.50 -0.09
N TYR A 387 -15.11 -15.89 0.52
CA TYR A 387 -14.81 -14.45 0.49
C TYR A 387 -13.77 -14.13 -0.60
N GLY A 388 -14.02 -14.61 -1.82
CA GLY A 388 -13.08 -14.55 -2.96
C GLY A 388 -13.13 -13.26 -3.79
N LYS A 389 -13.94 -12.27 -3.42
CA LYS A 389 -13.99 -10.99 -4.14
C LYS A 389 -12.86 -10.07 -3.68
N ILE A 390 -11.63 -10.46 -4.00
CA ILE A 390 -10.41 -9.73 -3.67
C ILE A 390 -9.99 -8.92 -4.90
N ALA A 391 -9.73 -7.62 -4.75
CA ALA A 391 -9.37 -6.76 -5.86
C ALA A 391 -8.22 -5.80 -5.54
N VAL A 392 -7.52 -5.37 -6.58
CA VAL A 392 -6.58 -4.26 -6.52
C VAL A 392 -7.23 -3.01 -7.10
N VAL A 393 -7.00 -1.87 -6.46
CA VAL A 393 -7.46 -0.54 -6.87
C VAL A 393 -6.25 0.23 -7.43
N PRO A 394 -6.06 0.27 -8.75
CA PRO A 394 -4.83 0.79 -9.35
C PRO A 394 -4.66 2.32 -9.23
N SER A 395 -5.72 3.05 -8.87
CA SER A 395 -5.65 4.48 -8.57
C SER A 395 -4.99 4.80 -7.23
N VAL A 396 -4.87 3.82 -6.33
CA VAL A 396 -4.25 3.98 -5.01
C VAL A 396 -2.79 3.53 -5.10
N ASN A 397 -1.86 4.49 -5.16
CA ASN A 397 -0.43 4.23 -5.27
C ASN A 397 0.30 4.60 -3.96
N LEU A 398 0.97 3.62 -3.35
CA LEU A 398 1.59 3.69 -2.02
C LEU A 398 3.11 3.51 -2.08
N ALA A 399 3.82 4.08 -1.10
CA ALA A 399 5.26 3.93 -0.92
C ALA A 399 5.67 4.14 0.56
N TYR A 400 6.85 3.65 0.94
CA TYR A 400 7.32 3.59 2.34
C TYR A 400 8.13 4.82 2.83
N SER A 401 8.02 5.96 2.13
CA SER A 401 8.50 7.25 2.65
C SER A 401 7.83 8.41 1.91
N ASP A 402 7.86 9.61 2.49
CA ASP A 402 7.25 10.80 1.88
C ASP A 402 7.91 11.17 0.54
N ASP A 403 9.23 11.09 0.43
CA ASP A 403 9.96 11.37 -0.81
C ASP A 403 9.59 10.37 -1.90
N ARG A 404 9.55 9.08 -1.56
CA ARG A 404 9.18 8.03 -2.51
C ARG A 404 7.72 8.13 -2.91
N ALA A 405 6.82 8.41 -1.97
CA ALA A 405 5.41 8.62 -2.28
C ALA A 405 5.21 9.82 -3.21
N ARG A 406 5.99 10.90 -3.06
CA ARG A 406 5.97 12.05 -3.96
C ARG A 406 6.43 11.67 -5.37
N GLU A 407 7.51 10.91 -5.50
CA GLU A 407 8.00 10.38 -6.78
C GLU A 407 6.97 9.46 -7.45
N VAL A 408 6.39 8.54 -6.68
CA VAL A 408 5.37 7.60 -7.14
C VAL A 408 4.11 8.31 -7.58
N LYS A 409 3.57 9.23 -6.78
CA LYS A 409 2.35 9.99 -7.14
C LYS A 409 2.60 10.92 -8.33
N LYS A 410 3.81 11.45 -8.51
CA LYS A 410 4.18 12.20 -9.73
C LYS A 410 4.19 11.31 -10.98
N GLY A 411 4.66 10.06 -10.88
CA GLY A 411 4.79 9.16 -12.02
C GLY A 411 3.54 8.33 -12.33
N LYS A 412 2.80 7.91 -11.32
CA LYS A 412 1.62 7.03 -11.41
C LYS A 412 0.30 7.76 -11.18
N GLY A 413 0.34 8.97 -10.63
CA GLY A 413 -0.82 9.75 -10.23
C GLY A 413 -1.25 9.51 -8.78
N ASP A 414 -1.94 10.51 -8.23
CA ASP A 414 -2.72 10.42 -7.01
C ASP A 414 -4.21 10.16 -7.31
N VAL A 415 -4.98 9.74 -6.31
CA VAL A 415 -6.39 9.38 -6.50
C VAL A 415 -7.20 10.54 -7.09
N ALA A 416 -7.13 11.74 -6.52
CA ALA A 416 -7.85 12.92 -7.03
C ALA A 416 -7.57 13.16 -8.51
N GLY A 417 -6.30 13.21 -8.90
CA GLY A 417 -5.88 13.47 -10.28
C GLY A 417 -6.33 12.39 -11.24
N LEU A 418 -6.25 11.11 -10.84
CA LEU A 418 -6.64 9.98 -11.68
C LEU A 418 -8.16 9.90 -11.87
N LEU A 419 -8.95 10.18 -10.84
CA LEU A 419 -10.42 10.21 -10.95
C LEU A 419 -10.91 11.30 -11.90
N LEU A 420 -10.22 12.43 -12.00
CA LEU A 420 -10.54 13.51 -12.95
C LEU A 420 -10.32 13.11 -14.42
N MET A 421 -9.47 12.10 -14.69
CA MET A 421 -9.21 11.63 -16.05
C MET A 421 -10.34 10.74 -16.61
N GLY A 422 -11.34 10.42 -15.78
CA GLY A 422 -12.56 9.73 -16.17
C GLY A 422 -12.67 8.33 -15.55
N GLU A 423 -13.86 8.02 -15.04
CA GLU A 423 -14.19 6.68 -14.52
C GLU A 423 -14.75 5.85 -15.68
N GLY A 424 -14.04 4.79 -16.05
CA GLY A 424 -14.54 3.83 -17.03
C GLY A 424 -15.68 2.99 -16.43
N ASN A 425 -15.98 1.84 -17.05
CA ASN A 425 -16.82 0.85 -16.38
C ASN A 425 -16.02 0.17 -15.25
N ASP A 426 -16.00 0.81 -14.08
CA ASP A 426 -15.18 0.35 -12.96
C ASP A 426 -15.67 -0.95 -12.32
N ARG A 427 -16.88 -1.41 -12.66
CA ARG A 427 -17.47 -2.62 -12.06
C ARG A 427 -16.67 -3.88 -12.43
N ILE A 428 -16.35 -4.67 -11.41
CA ILE A 428 -15.68 -5.96 -11.59
C ILE A 428 -16.70 -7.03 -11.95
N GLU A 429 -16.45 -7.75 -13.05
CA GLU A 429 -17.10 -9.03 -13.31
C GLU A 429 -16.39 -10.14 -12.53
N TRP A 430 -16.96 -10.50 -11.38
CA TRP A 430 -16.33 -11.43 -10.44
C TRP A 430 -16.32 -12.87 -10.95
N LYS A 431 -15.13 -13.47 -11.05
CA LYS A 431 -14.94 -14.91 -11.18
C LYS A 431 -15.20 -15.57 -9.82
N ALA A 432 -16.16 -16.49 -9.80
CA ALA A 432 -16.60 -17.15 -8.57
C ALA A 432 -15.61 -18.18 -8.00
N LYS A 433 -14.72 -18.73 -8.84
CA LYS A 433 -13.75 -19.75 -8.44
C LYS A 433 -12.32 -19.18 -8.50
N PRO A 434 -11.46 -19.52 -7.54
CA PRO A 434 -10.04 -19.18 -7.61
C PRO A 434 -9.35 -19.92 -8.77
N PRO A 435 -8.13 -19.51 -9.16
CA PRO A 435 -7.31 -20.30 -10.08
C PRO A 435 -7.07 -21.72 -9.50
N LYS A 436 -6.97 -22.73 -10.38
CA LYS A 436 -6.73 -24.12 -9.93
C LYS A 436 -5.36 -24.29 -9.26
N LYS A 437 -4.38 -23.51 -9.71
CA LYS A 437 -3.02 -23.51 -9.18
C LYS A 437 -2.56 -22.07 -8.99
N VAL A 438 -1.69 -21.87 -8.01
CA VAL A 438 -1.05 -20.60 -7.71
C VAL A 438 0.45 -20.82 -7.66
N LYS A 439 1.22 -19.82 -8.08
CA LYS A 439 2.67 -19.84 -8.05
C LYS A 439 3.17 -19.72 -6.62
N CYS A 440 3.75 -20.79 -6.13
CA CYS A 440 4.51 -20.81 -4.91
C CYS A 440 5.91 -20.25 -5.18
N MET A 441 6.37 -19.33 -4.34
CA MET A 441 7.72 -18.75 -4.43
C MET A 441 8.37 -18.89 -3.07
N HIS A 442 9.07 -20.01 -2.84
CA HIS A 442 9.83 -20.20 -1.59
C HIS A 442 10.93 -19.14 -1.48
N THR A 443 11.57 -18.89 -2.62
CA THR A 443 12.47 -17.77 -2.91
C THR A 443 12.20 -17.28 -4.33
N TYR A 444 12.81 -16.18 -4.76
CA TYR A 444 12.65 -15.69 -6.13
C TYR A 444 13.21 -16.65 -7.20
N ASP A 445 14.27 -17.40 -6.89
CA ASP A 445 14.88 -18.40 -7.76
C ASP A 445 14.25 -19.80 -7.62
N THR A 446 13.44 -20.05 -6.58
CA THR A 446 12.76 -21.33 -6.35
C THR A 446 11.24 -21.17 -6.39
N GLN A 447 10.69 -21.34 -7.59
CA GLN A 447 9.26 -21.15 -7.87
C GLN A 447 8.62 -22.41 -8.44
N GLU A 448 7.37 -22.69 -8.07
CA GLU A 448 6.64 -23.86 -8.55
C GLU A 448 5.12 -23.65 -8.53
N TRP A 449 4.40 -24.33 -9.43
CA TRP A 449 2.94 -24.26 -9.49
C TRP A 449 2.29 -25.31 -8.59
N ARG A 450 1.61 -24.86 -7.54
CA ARG A 450 0.93 -25.70 -6.54
C ARG A 450 -0.59 -25.54 -6.61
N PRO A 451 -1.40 -26.54 -6.21
CA PRO A 451 -2.84 -26.34 -6.00
C PRO A 451 -3.11 -25.15 -5.08
N TRP A 452 -4.14 -24.35 -5.39
CA TRP A 452 -4.42 -23.14 -4.62
C TRP A 452 -4.88 -23.42 -3.19
N ASP A 453 -5.44 -24.62 -2.94
CA ASP A 453 -6.12 -25.07 -1.72
C ASP A 453 -5.33 -26.09 -0.89
N GLU A 454 -4.02 -26.20 -1.12
CA GLU A 454 -3.13 -27.02 -0.29
C GLU A 454 -3.41 -26.77 1.20
N TYR A 455 -3.39 -27.85 2.00
CA TYR A 455 -3.70 -27.87 3.45
C TYR A 455 -5.17 -27.55 3.83
N LEU A 456 -6.00 -27.01 2.94
CA LEU A 456 -7.40 -26.67 3.25
C LEU A 456 -8.36 -27.85 3.08
N GLU A 457 -8.10 -28.74 2.12
CA GLU A 457 -8.88 -29.98 1.94
C GLU A 457 -8.76 -30.93 3.15
N ALA A 458 -7.70 -30.84 3.93
CA ALA A 458 -7.53 -31.62 5.16
C ALA A 458 -8.42 -31.16 6.33
N ARG A 459 -9.09 -30.00 6.21
CA ARG A 459 -10.00 -29.45 7.25
C ARG A 459 -11.46 -29.87 7.08
N THR A 460 -11.85 -30.49 5.97
CA THR A 460 -13.25 -30.92 5.75
C THR A 460 -13.62 -32.22 6.48
N ASP A 461 -12.64 -32.91 7.07
CA ASP A 461 -12.82 -34.19 7.78
C ASP A 461 -12.61 -34.08 9.32
N ALA A 462 -12.58 -32.88 9.89
CA ALA A 462 -12.34 -32.65 11.33
C ALA A 462 -13.52 -31.98 12.05
#